data_AF-A0A923QCQ5-F1
#
_entry.id   AF-A0A923QCQ5-F1
#
_cell.length_a   1.000
_cell.length_b   1.000
_cell.length_c   1.000
_cell.angle_alpha   90.00
_cell.angle_beta   90.00
_cell.angle_gamma   90.00
#
_symmetry.space_group_name_H-M   'P 1'
#
loop_
_entity.id
_entity.type
_entity.pdbx_description
1 polymer ?
#
loop_
_entity_poly.entity_id
_entity_poly.type
_entity_poly.pdbx_seq_one_letter_code
_entity_poly.pdbx_strand_id
1 'polypeptide(L)'
;MIAALGVVYGDIGTSPLYAFKECLSPAHGVALDTAAVLGLLSLVFWALMVVVTLKYVVFVLRADYDGEGGILALQALAKRAVGGAAAPQWLMSGLGALGLTGAAMFYGDS
;
A
#
# COMPACT_ATOMS: atom_id res chain seq x y z
N MET A 1 9.48 4.79 18.66
CA MET A 1 8.28 4.83 17.79
C MET A 1 8.20 6.09 16.94
N ILE A 2 8.30 7.32 17.50
CA ILE A 2 8.17 8.58 16.73
C ILE A 2 9.26 8.71 15.63
N ALA A 3 10.50 8.31 15.92
CA ALA A 3 11.59 8.35 14.95
C ALA A 3 11.36 7.42 13.74
N ALA A 4 10.82 6.21 13.96
CA ALA A 4 10.54 5.25 12.90
C ALA A 4 9.39 5.72 11.99
N LEU A 5 8.35 6.33 12.56
CA LEU A 5 7.29 6.99 11.80
C LEU A 5 7.86 8.10 10.90
N GLY A 6 8.77 8.93 11.43
CA GLY A 6 9.44 9.98 10.64
C GLY A 6 10.22 9.45 9.44
N VAL A 7 10.89 8.31 9.58
CA VAL A 7 11.63 7.67 8.47
C VAL A 7 10.67 7.14 7.40
N VAL A 8 9.59 6.45 7.80
CA VAL A 8 8.62 5.87 6.86
C VAL A 8 7.85 6.96 6.10
N TYR A 9 7.36 7.99 6.81
CA TYR A 9 6.72 9.12 6.16
C TYR A 9 7.70 9.95 5.31
N GLY A 10 8.98 9.99 5.68
CA GLY A 10 10.04 10.59 4.90
C GLY A 10 10.25 9.86 3.56
N ASP A 11 10.35 8.53 3.57
CA ASP A 11 10.54 7.72 2.37
C ASP A 11 9.38 7.89 1.37
N ILE A 12 8.14 7.87 1.86
CA ILE A 12 6.92 8.09 1.05
C ILE A 12 6.93 9.47 0.35
N GLY A 13 7.48 10.50 1.01
CA GLY A 13 7.49 11.87 0.50
C GLY A 13 8.67 12.24 -0.39
N THR A 14 9.76 11.48 -0.37
CA THR A 14 10.98 11.84 -1.12
C THR A 14 10.82 11.66 -2.62
N SER A 15 10.11 10.62 -3.07
CA SER A 15 9.97 10.31 -4.50
C SER A 15 9.20 11.40 -5.28
N PRO A 16 8.06 11.92 -4.77
CA PRO A 16 7.38 13.06 -5.40
C PRO A 16 8.23 14.33 -5.43
N LEU A 17 9.06 14.58 -4.40
CA LEU A 17 9.95 15.74 -4.37
C LEU A 17 11.06 15.64 -5.41
N TYR A 18 11.64 14.45 -5.61
CA TYR A 18 12.60 14.22 -6.70
C TYR A 18 11.95 14.38 -8.07
N ALA A 19 10.76 13.81 -8.27
CA ALA A 19 10.02 13.97 -9.52
C ALA A 19 9.69 15.43 -9.81
N PHE A 20 9.24 16.18 -8.80
CA PHE A 20 8.95 17.62 -8.93
C PHE A 20 10.20 18.43 -9.29
N LYS A 21 11.33 18.16 -8.63
CA LYS A 21 12.62 18.79 -8.92
C LYS A 21 13.08 18.50 -10.35
N GLU A 22 12.91 17.27 -10.83
CA GLU A 22 13.33 16.86 -12.17
C GLU A 22 12.46 17.50 -13.26
N CYS A 23 11.14 17.58 -13.04
CA CYS A 23 10.22 18.24 -13.97
C CYS A 23 10.43 19.75 -14.10
N LEU A 24 11.08 20.38 -13.12
CA LEU A 24 11.45 21.80 -13.14
C LEU A 24 12.94 22.02 -13.46
N SER A 25 13.65 20.96 -13.87
CA SER A 25 15.06 21.05 -14.24
C SER A 25 15.28 22.07 -15.37
N PRO A 26 16.21 23.01 -15.25
CA PRO A 26 16.46 24.01 -16.30
C PRO A 26 16.89 23.42 -17.65
N ALA A 27 17.38 22.17 -17.65
CA ALA A 27 17.91 21.51 -18.84
C ALA A 27 16.84 20.78 -19.67
N HIS A 28 15.82 20.19 -19.03
CA HIS A 28 14.83 19.32 -19.69
C HIS A 28 13.40 19.47 -19.13
N GLY A 29 13.21 20.35 -18.15
CA GLY A 29 11.96 20.57 -17.45
C GLY A 29 11.06 21.60 -18.13
N VAL A 30 9.87 21.75 -17.57
CA VAL A 30 8.91 22.78 -17.98
C VAL A 30 9.45 24.15 -17.58
N ALA A 31 9.16 25.18 -18.38
CA ALA A 31 9.52 26.55 -18.04
C ALA A 31 9.05 26.90 -16.62
N LEU A 32 9.94 27.54 -15.85
CA LEU A 32 9.67 27.99 -14.48
C LEU A 32 8.66 29.14 -14.49
N ASP A 33 7.39 28.77 -14.64
CA ASP A 33 6.24 29.65 -14.52
C ASP A 33 5.38 29.25 -13.31
N THR A 34 4.72 30.24 -12.70
CA THR A 34 3.85 30.03 -11.54
C THR A 34 2.72 29.06 -11.88
N ALA A 35 2.19 29.10 -13.11
CA ALA A 35 1.17 28.17 -13.56
C ALA A 35 1.69 26.73 -13.67
N ALA A 36 2.93 26.53 -14.13
CA ALA A 36 3.57 25.22 -14.22
C ALA A 36 3.80 24.61 -12.83
N VAL A 37 4.29 25.42 -11.87
CA VAL A 37 4.50 25.01 -10.48
C VAL A 37 3.20 24.58 -9.82
N LEU A 38 2.14 25.40 -9.94
CA LEU A 38 0.82 25.08 -9.37
C LEU A 38 0.19 23.86 -10.05
N GLY A 39 0.34 23.73 -11.37
CA GLY A 39 -0.12 22.56 -12.12
C GLY A 39 0.56 21.27 -11.66
N LEU A 40 1.88 21.30 -11.47
CA LEU A 40 2.66 20.15 -11.05
C LEU A 40 2.37 19.76 -9.59
N LEU A 41 2.22 20.74 -8.69
CA LEU A 41 1.78 20.50 -7.30
C LEU A 41 0.37 19.87 -7.25
N SER A 42 -0.56 20.35 -8.06
CA SER A 42 -1.90 19.78 -8.18
C SER A 42 -1.84 18.33 -8.67
N LEU A 43 -1.01 18.04 -9.67
CA LEU A 43 -0.81 16.70 -10.21
C LEU A 43 -0.26 15.73 -9.16
N VAL A 44 0.75 16.15 -8.39
CA VAL A 44 1.29 15.36 -7.28
C VAL A 44 0.23 15.12 -6.21
N PHE A 45 -0.51 16.15 -5.82
CA PHE A 45 -1.58 16.04 -4.83
C PHE A 45 -2.65 15.04 -5.28
N TRP A 46 -3.17 15.18 -6.50
CA TRP A 46 -4.19 14.28 -7.02
C TRP A 46 -3.68 12.86 -7.24
N ALA A 47 -2.43 12.69 -7.70
CA ALA A 47 -1.82 11.37 -7.83
C ALA A 47 -1.69 10.65 -6.48
N LEU A 48 -1.21 11.34 -5.44
CA LEU A 48 -1.12 10.79 -4.09
C LEU A 48 -2.52 10.46 -3.55
N MET A 49 -3.50 11.35 -3.70
CA MET A 49 -4.88 11.09 -3.28
C MET A 49 -5.45 9.87 -3.98
N VAL A 50 -5.32 9.75 -5.30
CA VAL A 50 -5.85 8.61 -6.06
C VAL A 50 -5.14 7.32 -5.67
N VAL A 51 -3.81 7.31 -5.60
CA VAL A 51 -3.04 6.11 -5.24
C VAL A 51 -3.35 5.66 -3.82
N VAL A 52 -3.39 6.58 -2.85
CA VAL A 52 -3.70 6.24 -1.46
C VAL A 52 -5.15 5.76 -1.34
N THR A 53 -6.11 6.47 -1.93
CA THR A 53 -7.52 6.10 -1.83
C THR A 53 -7.78 4.75 -2.53
N LEU A 54 -7.23 4.54 -3.72
CA LEU A 54 -7.40 3.28 -4.44
C LEU A 54 -6.69 2.12 -3.72
N LYS A 55 -5.40 2.26 -3.42
CA LYS A 55 -4.62 1.18 -2.79
C LYS A 55 -5.13 0.87 -1.38
N TYR A 56 -5.36 1.87 -0.56
CA TYR A 56 -5.70 1.65 0.84
C TYR A 56 -7.21 1.49 1.05
N VAL A 57 -8.05 2.33 0.45
CA VAL A 57 -9.51 2.21 0.70
C VAL A 57 -10.13 1.06 -0.09
N VAL A 58 -9.72 0.84 -1.34
CA VAL A 58 -10.34 -0.22 -2.15
C VAL A 58 -9.72 -1.59 -1.89
N PHE A 59 -8.42 -1.71 -1.63
CA PHE A 59 -7.80 -3.01 -1.39
C PHE A 59 -7.59 -3.32 0.10
N VAL A 60 -7.02 -2.39 0.87
CA VAL A 60 -6.73 -2.66 2.29
C VAL A 60 -8.00 -2.67 3.14
N LEU A 61 -8.85 -1.65 3.04
CA LEU A 61 -10.10 -1.55 3.82
C LEU A 61 -11.25 -2.43 3.29
N ARG A 62 -11.15 -2.99 2.06
CA ARG A 62 -12.10 -4.02 1.60
C ARG A 62 -11.63 -5.44 1.88
N ALA A 63 -10.37 -5.63 2.30
CA ALA A 63 -9.88 -6.90 2.81
C ALA A 63 -10.27 -7.10 4.30
N ASP A 64 -11.48 -6.66 4.64
CA ASP A 64 -12.12 -6.85 5.95
C ASP A 64 -13.18 -7.94 5.82
N TYR A 65 -13.08 -8.97 6.66
CA TYR A 65 -14.10 -9.99 6.86
C TYR A 65 -14.73 -9.74 8.23
N ASP A 66 -15.97 -9.23 8.26
CA ASP A 66 -16.78 -9.10 9.49
C ASP A 66 -16.13 -8.29 10.64
N GLY A 67 -15.28 -7.31 10.31
CA GLY A 67 -14.68 -6.39 11.29
C GLY A 67 -13.33 -6.82 11.87
N GLU A 68 -12.74 -7.91 11.39
CA GLU A 68 -11.33 -8.20 11.58
C GLU A 68 -10.57 -7.85 10.29
N GLY A 69 -9.73 -6.82 10.36
CA GLY A 69 -8.84 -6.42 9.27
C GLY A 69 -7.47 -7.08 9.43
N GLY A 70 -6.86 -7.49 8.31
CA GLY A 70 -5.47 -7.96 8.28
C GLY A 70 -5.29 -9.42 7.87
N ILE A 71 -4.21 -10.03 8.36
CA ILE A 71 -3.70 -11.31 7.85
C ILE A 71 -4.68 -12.46 8.11
N LEU A 72 -5.46 -12.39 9.20
CA LEU A 72 -6.50 -13.37 9.55
C LEU A 72 -7.72 -13.30 8.61
N ALA A 73 -8.12 -12.08 8.21
CA ALA A 73 -9.20 -11.84 7.25
C ALA A 73 -8.84 -12.38 5.86
N LEU A 74 -7.61 -12.14 5.41
CA LEU A 74 -7.07 -12.68 4.17
C LEU A 74 -6.96 -14.21 4.22
N GLN A 75 -6.59 -14.79 5.36
CA GLN A 75 -6.56 -16.24 5.54
C GLN A 75 -7.97 -16.85 5.48
N ALA A 76 -8.97 -16.20 6.06
CA ALA A 76 -10.37 -16.63 6.00
C ALA A 76 -10.94 -16.53 4.57
N LEU A 77 -10.69 -15.43 3.85
CA LEU A 77 -11.09 -15.27 2.46
C LEU A 77 -10.40 -16.29 1.55
N ALA A 78 -9.10 -16.53 1.71
CA ALA A 78 -8.36 -17.50 0.91
C ALA A 78 -8.85 -18.94 1.15
N LYS A 79 -9.12 -19.31 2.42
CA LYS A 79 -9.75 -20.59 2.74
C LYS A 79 -11.15 -20.72 2.13
N ARG A 80 -11.94 -19.64 2.08
CA ARG A 80 -13.28 -19.64 1.48
C ARG A 80 -13.27 -19.65 -0.05
N ALA A 81 -12.32 -18.97 -0.69
CA ALA A 81 -12.13 -18.98 -2.14
C ALA A 81 -11.64 -20.34 -2.65
N VAL A 82 -10.82 -21.03 -1.85
CA VAL A 82 -10.31 -22.38 -2.15
C VAL A 82 -11.30 -23.46 -1.70
N GLY A 83 -12.12 -23.22 -0.68
CA GLY A 83 -13.04 -24.18 -0.05
C GLY A 83 -14.24 -24.66 -0.88
N GLY A 84 -14.28 -24.43 -2.19
CA GLY A 84 -15.29 -25.01 -3.08
C GLY A 84 -15.09 -26.52 -3.27
N ALA A 85 -15.77 -27.33 -2.44
CA ALA A 85 -16.07 -28.77 -2.55
C ALA A 85 -14.98 -29.81 -2.91
N ALA A 86 -13.76 -29.46 -3.33
CA ALA A 86 -12.73 -30.41 -3.75
C ALA A 86 -11.28 -29.91 -3.58
N ALA A 87 -11.02 -28.99 -2.64
CA ALA A 87 -9.66 -28.53 -2.40
C ALA A 87 -8.81 -29.62 -1.73
N PRO A 88 -7.63 -29.95 -2.28
CA PRO A 88 -6.78 -30.97 -1.70
C PRO A 88 -6.19 -30.51 -0.36
N GLN A 89 -6.14 -31.40 0.62
CA GLN A 89 -5.79 -31.09 2.01
C GLN A 89 -4.39 -30.47 2.19
N TRP A 90 -3.45 -30.75 1.29
CA TRP A 90 -2.12 -30.13 1.29
C TRP A 90 -2.18 -28.60 1.05
N LEU A 91 -3.12 -28.14 0.23
CA LEU A 91 -3.30 -26.71 -0.08
C LEU A 91 -3.91 -25.97 1.12
N MET A 92 -4.87 -26.59 1.80
CA MET A 92 -5.46 -26.09 3.04
C MET A 92 -4.41 -25.98 4.16
N SER A 93 -3.53 -26.98 4.30
CA SER A 93 -2.42 -26.95 5.25
C SER A 93 -1.38 -25.89 4.92
N GLY A 94 -1.06 -25.70 3.63
CA GLY A 94 -0.15 -24.63 3.17
C GLY A 94 -0.68 -23.23 3.45
N LEU A 95 -1.97 -22.98 3.18
CA LEU A 95 -2.66 -21.74 3.54
C LEU A 95 -2.74 -21.52 5.06
N GLY A 96 -2.91 -22.61 5.83
CA GLY A 96 -2.83 -22.61 7.28
C GLY A 96 -1.48 -22.11 7.79
N ALA A 97 -0.41 -22.74 7.31
CA ALA A 97 0.97 -22.39 7.68
C ALA A 97 1.34 -20.97 7.27
N LEU A 98 1.02 -20.55 6.04
CA LEU A 98 1.28 -19.19 5.55
C LEU A 98 0.58 -18.11 6.39
N GLY A 99 -0.66 -18.36 6.82
CA GLY A 99 -1.38 -17.45 7.72
C GLY A 99 -0.75 -17.37 9.11
N LEU A 100 -0.35 -18.51 9.69
CA LEU A 100 0.35 -18.57 10.97
C LEU A 100 1.72 -17.89 10.92
N THR A 101 2.49 -18.10 9.86
CA THR A 101 3.79 -17.46 9.65
C THR A 101 3.62 -15.96 9.46
N GLY A 102 2.63 -15.52 8.68
CA GLY A 102 2.31 -14.10 8.51
C GLY A 102 1.93 -13.44 9.84
N ALA A 103 1.07 -14.09 10.63
CA ALA A 103 0.70 -13.61 11.96
C ALA A 103 1.90 -13.54 12.92
N ALA A 104 2.78 -14.54 12.90
CA ALA A 104 3.99 -14.57 13.72
C ALA A 104 5.01 -13.48 13.32
N MET A 105 5.18 -13.21 12.02
CA MET A 105 6.03 -12.10 11.56
C MET A 105 5.46 -10.74 11.95
N PHE A 106 4.14 -10.56 11.85
CA PHE A 106 3.50 -9.31 12.27
C PHE A 106 3.62 -9.09 13.78
N TYR A 107 3.45 -10.14 14.59
CA TYR A 107 3.63 -10.09 16.04
C TYR A 107 5.10 -9.95 16.46
N GLY A 108 6.04 -10.35 15.60
CA GLY A 108 7.48 -10.19 15.83
C GLY A 108 8.04 -8.81 15.42
N ASP A 109 7.29 -8.05 14.62
CA ASP A 109 7.65 -6.71 14.14
C ASP A 109 7.00 -5.58 14.99
N SER A 110 6.07 -5.93 15.89
CA SER A 110 5.41 -5.05 16.86
C SER A 110 6.11 -5.02 18.22
#